data_AF-A0A3M8CGV4-F1
#
_entry.id   AF-A0A3M8CGV4-F1
#
_cell.length_a   1.000
_cell.length_b   1.000
_cell.length_c   1.000
_cell.angle_alpha   90.00
_cell.angle_beta   90.00
_cell.angle_gamma   90.00
#
_symmetry.space_group_name_H-M   'P 1'
#
loop_
_entity.id
_entity.type
_entity.pdbx_description
1 polymer ?
#
loop_
_entity_poly.entity_id
_entity_poly.type
_entity_poly.pdbx_seq_one_letter_code
_entity_poly.pdbx_strand_id
1 'polypeptide(L)'
;MIRREKRPGGVYALPPVKETKLYEMRLGGEKMEKKRCGAKTRSSKPCQKAALANGRCRLHGGKSTGPKDKAKHRESLKGNKNALKHGLYETNWLDTLTEEERELYHQVSTDPNVQVDNEYRLSELRIRRMMIRIQQEEQKEKPNPAAIRTIEDAITKVQMNIAALIRENGKLINMQKQKSDGALDQLVEVLERARAKFQG
;
A
#
# COMPACT_ATOMS: atom_id res chain seq x y z
N MET A 1 18.18 32.72 -23.50
CA MET A 1 18.09 32.22 -24.89
C MET A 1 19.40 31.54 -25.26
N ILE A 2 19.48 30.21 -25.22
CA ILE A 2 20.47 29.43 -25.99
C ILE A 2 19.76 28.13 -26.42
N ARG A 3 19.85 27.84 -27.71
CA ARG A 3 19.01 26.94 -28.51
C ARG A 3 19.18 25.46 -28.14
N ARG A 4 18.06 24.72 -28.13
CA ARG A 4 18.03 23.25 -28.21
C ARG A 4 18.23 22.82 -29.66
N GLU A 5 19.32 22.12 -29.96
CA GLU A 5 19.46 21.40 -31.24
C GLU A 5 19.01 19.94 -31.08
N LYS A 6 18.16 19.50 -32.02
CA LYS A 6 17.70 18.11 -32.14
C LYS A 6 18.86 17.25 -32.64
N ARG A 7 19.20 16.18 -31.92
CA ARG A 7 20.09 15.12 -32.45
C ARG A 7 19.28 14.16 -33.35
N PRO A 8 19.74 13.85 -34.57
CA PRO A 8 19.20 12.75 -35.35
C PRO A 8 19.67 11.42 -34.77
N GLY A 9 18.91 10.35 -35.06
CA GLY A 9 19.13 9.01 -34.53
C GLY A 9 20.58 8.53 -34.62
N GLY A 10 21.04 7.92 -33.53
CA GLY A 10 22.36 7.32 -33.43
C GLY A 10 22.41 6.42 -32.22
N VAL A 11 22.44 5.12 -32.47
CA VAL A 11 22.70 4.06 -31.48
C VAL A 11 23.94 4.43 -30.65
N TYR A 12 23.79 4.45 -29.32
CA TYR A 12 24.91 4.72 -28.42
C TYR A 12 25.91 3.56 -28.46
N ALA A 13 27.07 3.80 -29.07
CA ALA A 13 28.23 2.92 -28.98
C ALA A 13 28.80 2.95 -27.55
N LEU A 14 29.03 1.76 -26.97
CA LEU A 14 29.72 1.59 -25.69
C LEU A 14 31.24 1.79 -25.87
N PRO A 15 31.94 2.36 -24.87
CA PRO A 15 33.39 2.61 -24.96
C PRO A 15 34.20 1.29 -24.97
N PRO A 16 35.40 1.29 -25.60
CA PRO A 16 36.21 0.09 -25.73
C PRO A 16 36.77 -0.34 -24.36
N VAL A 17 36.56 -1.61 -24.02
CA VAL A 17 37.15 -2.27 -22.86
C VAL A 17 38.62 -2.57 -23.14
N LYS A 18 39.49 -2.18 -22.21
CA LYS A 18 40.95 -2.37 -22.27
C LYS A 18 41.30 -3.85 -22.43
N GLU A 19 42.12 -4.17 -23.42
CA GLU A 19 42.60 -5.50 -23.77
C GLU A 19 43.38 -6.14 -22.60
N THR A 20 42.86 -7.23 -22.04
CA THR A 20 43.66 -8.13 -21.21
C THR A 20 44.34 -9.15 -22.12
N LYS A 21 45.68 -9.10 -22.15
CA LYS A 21 46.55 -10.04 -22.87
C LYS A 21 46.10 -11.48 -22.64
N LEU A 22 45.63 -12.12 -23.70
CA LEU A 22 45.37 -13.56 -23.79
C LEU A 22 46.72 -14.26 -23.90
N TYR A 23 47.07 -15.11 -22.93
CA TYR A 23 48.15 -16.08 -23.09
C TYR A 23 47.61 -17.22 -23.97
N GLU A 24 48.12 -17.33 -25.18
CA GLU A 24 47.77 -18.40 -26.12
C GLU A 24 48.54 -19.68 -25.77
N MET A 25 47.80 -20.73 -25.36
CA MET A 25 48.23 -22.11 -25.56
C MET A 25 47.05 -22.87 -26.17
N ARG A 26 47.28 -23.39 -27.38
CA ARG A 26 46.31 -24.04 -28.25
C ARG A 26 46.40 -25.55 -28.02
N LEU A 27 45.27 -26.25 -27.83
CA LEU A 27 44.97 -27.61 -28.29
C LEU A 27 43.54 -28.00 -27.86
N GLY A 28 42.61 -28.05 -28.84
CA GLY A 28 41.35 -28.83 -28.82
C GLY A 28 40.31 -28.56 -27.72
N GLY A 29 39.34 -27.69 -27.98
CA GLY A 29 38.09 -27.63 -27.20
C GLY A 29 37.30 -26.37 -27.51
N GLU A 30 36.14 -26.52 -28.15
CA GLU A 30 35.21 -25.41 -28.35
C GLU A 30 34.96 -24.68 -27.03
N LYS A 31 35.34 -23.40 -26.94
CA LYS A 31 35.09 -22.56 -25.76
C LYS A 31 33.57 -22.37 -25.64
N MET A 32 32.89 -23.25 -24.92
CA MET A 32 31.51 -22.98 -24.48
C MET A 32 31.54 -21.69 -23.67
N GLU A 33 31.03 -20.60 -24.25
CA GLU A 33 30.86 -19.33 -23.58
C GLU A 33 29.96 -19.56 -22.34
N LYS A 34 30.57 -19.58 -21.16
CA LYS A 34 29.85 -19.84 -19.90
C LYS A 34 28.92 -18.65 -19.64
N LYS A 35 27.65 -18.81 -20.00
CA LYS A 35 26.59 -17.82 -19.75
C LYS A 35 26.63 -17.39 -18.29
N ARG A 36 26.47 -16.08 -18.03
CA ARG A 36 26.41 -15.53 -16.67
C ARG A 36 25.07 -15.86 -16.01
N CYS A 37 25.08 -15.98 -14.69
CA CYS A 37 23.88 -16.20 -13.89
C CYS A 37 22.89 -15.03 -14.01
N GLY A 38 21.62 -15.32 -14.34
CA GLY A 38 20.58 -14.30 -14.54
C GLY A 38 20.01 -13.63 -13.28
N ALA A 39 20.43 -14.02 -12.08
CA ALA A 39 19.97 -13.42 -10.82
C ALA A 39 20.70 -12.12 -10.44
N LYS A 40 20.06 -11.27 -9.64
CA LYS A 40 20.68 -10.08 -9.00
C LYS A 40 21.24 -10.43 -7.62
N THR A 41 22.32 -9.78 -7.22
CA THR A 41 22.88 -9.88 -5.86
C THR A 41 22.06 -9.03 -4.88
N ARG A 42 22.35 -9.15 -3.58
CA ARG A 42 21.71 -8.32 -2.53
C ARG A 42 21.89 -6.82 -2.75
N SER A 43 22.96 -6.40 -3.44
CA SER A 43 23.20 -5.01 -3.84
C SER A 43 22.57 -4.65 -5.19
N SER A 44 21.61 -5.44 -5.67
CA SER A 44 20.87 -5.25 -6.93
C SER A 44 21.69 -5.32 -8.23
N LYS A 45 22.98 -5.69 -8.17
CA LYS A 45 23.85 -5.85 -9.35
C LYS A 45 23.71 -7.23 -9.99
N PRO A 46 23.91 -7.39 -11.31
CA PRO A 46 23.88 -8.70 -11.96
C PRO A 46 24.93 -9.66 -11.37
N CYS A 47 24.56 -10.93 -11.17
CA CYS A 47 25.47 -11.94 -10.67
C CYS A 47 26.55 -12.27 -11.71
N GLN A 48 27.82 -12.15 -11.31
CA GLN A 48 28.95 -12.41 -12.20
C GLN A 48 29.40 -13.88 -12.23
N LYS A 49 28.77 -14.76 -11.43
CA LYS A 49 29.10 -16.20 -11.42
C LYS A 49 28.57 -16.89 -12.67
N ALA A 50 29.27 -17.91 -13.12
CA ALA A 50 28.82 -18.77 -14.22
C ALA A 50 27.47 -19.43 -13.90
N ALA A 51 26.58 -19.47 -14.90
CA ALA A 51 25.33 -20.19 -14.84
C ALA A 51 25.55 -21.70 -14.98
N LEU A 52 24.69 -22.47 -14.32
CA LEU A 52 24.49 -23.89 -14.62
C LEU A 52 23.43 -24.03 -15.72
N ALA A 53 23.07 -25.27 -16.07
CA ALA A 53 22.11 -25.57 -17.15
C ALA A 53 20.78 -24.80 -17.03
N ASN A 54 20.32 -24.50 -15.80
CA ASN A 54 19.09 -23.74 -15.54
C ASN A 54 19.25 -22.20 -15.60
N GLY A 55 20.40 -21.69 -16.06
CA GLY A 55 20.65 -20.24 -16.17
C GLY A 55 21.01 -19.54 -14.85
N ARG A 56 21.11 -20.27 -13.73
CA ARG A 56 21.48 -19.72 -12.41
C ARG A 56 22.75 -20.37 -11.86
N CYS A 57 23.52 -19.62 -11.06
CA CYS A 57 24.72 -20.17 -10.41
C CYS A 57 24.35 -21.02 -9.18
N ARG A 58 25.31 -21.79 -8.67
CA ARG A 58 25.14 -22.62 -7.46
C ARG A 58 24.55 -21.87 -6.26
N LEU A 59 24.84 -20.58 -6.10
CA LEU A 59 24.36 -19.76 -4.98
C LEU A 59 22.96 -19.17 -5.19
N HIS A 60 22.48 -19.11 -6.43
CA HIS A 60 21.18 -18.55 -6.78
C HIS A 60 20.19 -19.62 -7.26
N GLY A 61 20.31 -20.85 -6.74
CA GLY A 61 19.40 -21.96 -7.08
C GLY A 61 19.79 -22.73 -8.33
N GLY A 62 21.02 -22.60 -8.81
CA GLY A 62 21.53 -23.34 -9.96
C GLY A 62 21.52 -24.87 -9.79
N LYS A 63 21.52 -25.34 -8.54
CA LYS A 63 21.40 -26.75 -8.16
C LYS A 63 19.95 -27.19 -7.93
N SER A 64 18.98 -26.29 -8.02
CA SER A 64 17.58 -26.63 -7.80
C SER A 64 17.07 -27.47 -8.97
N THR A 65 16.49 -28.62 -8.65
CA THR A 65 15.79 -29.51 -9.60
C THR A 65 14.32 -29.10 -9.79
N GLY A 66 13.86 -28.10 -9.04
CA GLY A 66 12.44 -27.76 -8.95
C GLY A 66 11.62 -28.82 -8.18
N PRO A 67 10.29 -28.62 -8.11
CA PRO A 67 9.37 -29.58 -7.51
C PRO A 67 9.40 -30.93 -8.23
N LYS A 68 9.43 -32.04 -7.48
CA LYS A 68 9.42 -33.41 -8.03
C LYS A 68 8.14 -33.70 -8.83
N ASP A 69 7.01 -33.21 -8.33
CA ASP A 69 5.71 -33.30 -9.00
C ASP A 69 5.21 -31.89 -9.34
N LYS A 70 5.23 -31.57 -10.63
CA LYS A 70 4.80 -30.26 -11.13
C LYS A 70 3.28 -30.05 -11.02
N ALA A 71 2.49 -31.11 -11.14
CA ALA A 71 1.03 -31.02 -11.08
C ALA A 71 0.60 -30.73 -9.64
N LYS A 72 1.09 -31.52 -8.68
CA LYS A 72 0.85 -31.28 -7.26
C LYS A 72 1.37 -29.91 -6.81
N HIS A 73 2.53 -29.48 -7.32
CA HIS A 73 3.04 -28.14 -7.01
C HIS A 73 2.13 -27.03 -7.55
N ARG A 74 1.66 -27.13 -8.80
CA ARG A 74 0.72 -26.13 -9.36
C ARG A 74 -0.57 -26.08 -8.56
N GLU A 75 -1.13 -27.23 -8.18
CA GLU A 75 -2.32 -27.28 -7.34
C GLU A 75 -2.07 -26.59 -6.00
N SER A 76 -0.92 -26.85 -5.36
CA SER A 76 -0.53 -26.19 -4.10
C SER A 76 -0.34 -24.67 -4.21
N LEU A 77 -0.13 -24.14 -5.42
CA LEU A 77 0.00 -22.70 -5.63
C LEU A 77 -1.36 -22.00 -5.82
N LYS A 78 -2.44 -22.75 -6.08
CA LYS A 78 -3.77 -22.18 -6.27
C LYS A 78 -4.25 -21.57 -4.95
N GLY A 79 -4.60 -20.28 -4.97
CA GLY A 79 -4.99 -19.53 -3.77
C GLY A 79 -3.84 -19.15 -2.83
N ASN A 80 -2.57 -19.37 -3.20
CA ASN A 80 -1.42 -19.03 -2.37
C ASN A 80 -1.30 -17.50 -2.20
N LYS A 81 -1.52 -17.02 -0.97
CA LYS A 81 -1.39 -15.60 -0.60
C LYS A 81 0.00 -15.22 -0.05
N ASN A 82 1.02 -16.08 -0.14
CA ASN A 82 2.37 -15.80 0.43
C ASN A 82 3.08 -14.60 -0.21
N ALA A 83 2.77 -14.27 -1.47
CA ALA A 83 3.31 -13.09 -2.14
C ALA A 83 2.49 -11.81 -1.89
N LEU A 84 1.32 -11.94 -1.24
CA LEU A 84 0.43 -10.84 -0.95
C LEU A 84 1.10 -9.90 0.05
N LYS A 85 1.19 -8.61 -0.29
CA LYS A 85 1.83 -7.61 0.58
C LYS A 85 0.85 -6.91 1.50
N HIS A 86 -0.27 -6.47 0.97
CA HIS A 86 -1.22 -5.61 1.68
C HIS A 86 -2.66 -5.70 1.14
N GLY A 87 -2.96 -6.63 0.23
CA GLY A 87 -4.31 -6.85 -0.31
C GLY A 87 -4.88 -5.77 -1.24
N LEU A 88 -4.29 -4.56 -1.31
CA LEU A 88 -4.79 -3.44 -2.13
C LEU A 88 -5.10 -3.74 -3.62
N TYR A 89 -4.38 -4.71 -4.21
CA TYR A 89 -4.58 -5.10 -5.62
C TYR A 89 -5.40 -6.39 -5.76
N GLU A 90 -6.02 -6.88 -4.68
CA GLU A 90 -6.98 -7.97 -4.76
C GLU A 90 -8.23 -7.52 -5.52
N THR A 91 -8.80 -8.46 -6.24
CA THR A 91 -10.07 -8.27 -6.93
C THR A 91 -11.19 -8.37 -5.90
N ASN A 92 -11.99 -7.32 -5.75
CA ASN A 92 -13.11 -7.24 -4.82
C ASN A 92 -14.39 -6.96 -5.61
N TRP A 93 -14.77 -7.93 -6.44
CA TRP A 93 -16.08 -7.92 -7.10
C TRP A 93 -17.08 -8.69 -6.23
N LEU A 94 -18.36 -8.30 -6.27
CA LEU A 94 -19.40 -8.88 -5.42
C LEU A 94 -19.55 -10.41 -5.59
N ASP A 95 -19.34 -10.91 -6.80
CA ASP A 95 -19.38 -12.34 -7.15
C ASP A 95 -18.16 -13.12 -6.63
N THR A 96 -17.06 -12.43 -6.32
CA THR A 96 -15.84 -13.02 -5.76
C THR A 96 -15.78 -13.02 -4.24
N LEU A 97 -16.72 -12.34 -3.58
CA LEU A 97 -16.78 -12.27 -2.11
C LEU A 97 -17.14 -13.62 -1.49
N THR A 98 -16.65 -13.88 -0.27
CA THR A 98 -17.20 -14.95 0.58
C THR A 98 -18.60 -14.60 1.08
N GLU A 99 -19.30 -15.55 1.71
CA GLU A 99 -20.63 -15.29 2.26
C GLU A 99 -20.58 -14.27 3.40
N GLU A 100 -19.59 -14.40 4.29
CA GLU A 100 -19.37 -13.48 5.40
C GLU A 100 -19.03 -12.06 4.89
N GLU A 101 -18.22 -11.97 3.82
CA GLU A 101 -17.90 -10.69 3.20
C GLU A 101 -19.11 -10.02 2.54
N ARG A 102 -20.01 -10.81 1.93
CA ARG A 102 -21.29 -10.31 1.39
C ARG A 102 -22.20 -9.78 2.49
N GLU A 103 -22.32 -10.49 3.61
CA GLU A 103 -23.13 -10.04 4.74
C GLU A 103 -22.59 -8.71 5.29
N LEU A 104 -21.28 -8.61 5.47
CA LEU A 104 -20.62 -7.37 5.90
C LEU A 104 -20.83 -6.22 4.90
N TYR A 105 -20.75 -6.50 3.59
CA TYR A 105 -20.98 -5.50 2.55
C TYR A 105 -22.35 -4.82 2.71
N HIS A 106 -23.39 -5.58 3.05
CA HIS A 106 -24.74 -5.03 3.27
C HIS A 106 -24.90 -4.27 4.59
N GLN A 107 -24.07 -4.54 5.59
CA GLN A 107 -24.10 -3.82 6.88
C GLN A 107 -23.37 -2.47 6.81
N VAL A 108 -22.46 -2.28 5.85
CA VAL A 108 -21.71 -1.04 5.69
C VAL A 108 -22.62 0.06 5.14
N SER A 109 -22.85 1.09 5.95
CA SER A 109 -23.56 2.28 5.49
C SER A 109 -22.77 3.02 4.41
N THR A 110 -23.45 3.39 3.33
CA THR A 110 -22.93 4.27 2.27
C THR A 110 -23.26 5.73 2.50
N ASP A 111 -23.95 6.06 3.60
CA ASP A 111 -24.24 7.45 3.96
C ASP A 111 -22.94 8.17 4.37
N PRO A 112 -22.56 9.29 3.71
CA PRO A 112 -21.31 9.97 3.98
C PRO A 112 -21.17 10.48 5.43
N ASN A 113 -22.26 10.95 6.05
CA ASN A 113 -22.21 11.46 7.42
C ASN A 113 -21.97 10.30 8.40
N VAL A 114 -22.64 9.17 8.19
CA VAL A 114 -22.45 7.96 9.00
C VAL A 114 -21.04 7.42 8.86
N GLN A 115 -20.48 7.40 7.65
CA GLN A 115 -19.10 6.96 7.43
C GLN A 115 -18.07 7.83 8.16
N VAL A 116 -18.24 9.16 8.10
CA VAL A 116 -17.35 10.11 8.78
C VAL A 116 -17.45 9.99 10.30
N ASP A 117 -18.66 9.89 10.85
CA ASP A 117 -18.87 9.72 12.30
C ASP A 117 -18.26 8.41 12.81
N ASN A 118 -18.45 7.30 12.09
CA ASN A 118 -17.83 6.02 12.44
C ASN A 118 -16.30 6.11 12.46
N GLU A 119 -15.67 6.68 11.43
CA GLU A 119 -14.21 6.82 11.37
C GLU A 119 -13.67 7.75 12.47
N TYR A 120 -14.42 8.82 12.79
CA TYR A 120 -14.08 9.72 13.89
C TYR A 120 -14.06 8.97 15.23
N ARG A 121 -15.13 8.25 15.56
CA ARG A 121 -15.23 7.45 16.80
C ARG A 121 -14.12 6.41 16.91
N LEU A 122 -13.83 5.69 15.82
CA LEU A 122 -12.75 4.69 15.80
C LEU A 122 -11.37 5.34 15.94
N SER A 123 -11.16 6.51 15.36
CA SER A 123 -9.90 7.25 15.46
C SER A 123 -9.64 7.75 16.90
N GLU A 124 -10.66 8.26 17.58
CA GLU A 124 -10.58 8.65 19.00
C GLU A 124 -10.20 7.45 19.89
N LEU A 125 -10.86 6.30 19.70
CA LEU A 125 -10.52 5.06 20.41
C LEU A 125 -9.09 4.60 20.14
N ARG A 126 -8.61 4.76 18.89
CA ARG A 126 -7.24 4.43 18.49
C ARG A 126 -6.23 5.33 19.21
N ILE A 127 -6.48 6.65 19.26
CA ILE A 127 -5.63 7.60 20.00
C ILE A 127 -5.60 7.22 21.48
N ARG A 128 -6.75 6.95 22.10
CA ARG A 128 -6.82 6.54 23.51
C ARG A 128 -5.96 5.31 23.80
N ARG A 129 -6.01 4.28 22.94
CA ARG A 129 -5.17 3.08 23.08
C ARG A 129 -3.68 3.39 22.93
N MET A 130 -3.32 4.30 22.03
CA MET A 130 -1.93 4.74 21.86
C MET A 130 -1.42 5.51 23.08
N MET A 131 -2.24 6.41 23.65
CA MET A 131 -1.91 7.14 24.88
C MET A 131 -1.70 6.20 26.07
N ILE A 132 -2.55 5.18 26.22
CA ILE A 132 -2.38 4.15 27.27
C ILE A 132 -1.04 3.42 27.11
N ARG A 133 -0.61 3.12 25.87
CA ARG A 133 0.69 2.47 25.62
C ARG A 133 1.87 3.37 25.97
N ILE A 134 1.77 4.68 25.72
CA ILE A 134 2.77 5.66 26.14
C ILE A 134 2.88 5.65 27.67
N GLN A 135 1.75 5.78 28.36
CA GLN A 135 1.70 5.78 29.82
C GLN A 135 2.32 4.49 30.41
N GLN A 136 2.04 3.33 29.81
CA GLN A 136 2.64 2.06 30.22
C GLN A 136 4.16 2.00 29.99
N GLU A 137 4.67 2.62 28.93
CA GLU A 137 6.11 2.69 28.65
C GLU A 137 6.83 3.62 29.62
N GLU A 138 6.23 4.77 29.93
CA GLU A 138 6.76 5.76 30.89
C GLU A 138 6.85 5.21 32.32
N GLN A 139 5.95 4.31 32.70
CA GLN A 139 5.93 3.68 34.02
C GLN A 139 7.00 2.58 34.21
N LYS A 140 7.72 2.20 33.16
CA LYS A 140 8.79 1.20 33.28
C LYS A 140 9.97 1.77 34.06
N GLU A 141 10.70 0.89 34.73
CA GLU A 141 11.96 1.26 35.40
C GLU A 141 12.96 1.90 34.42
N LYS A 142 12.95 1.45 33.15
CA LYS A 142 13.74 2.01 32.05
C LYS A 142 12.85 2.23 30.83
N PRO A 143 12.22 3.41 30.70
CA PRO A 143 11.40 3.74 29.54
C PRO A 143 12.22 3.76 28.26
N ASN A 144 11.60 3.41 27.13
CA ASN A 144 12.20 3.55 25.80
C ASN A 144 11.68 4.81 25.07
N PRO A 145 12.45 5.91 25.01
CA PRO A 145 12.00 7.16 24.40
C PRO A 145 11.73 7.03 22.89
N ALA A 146 12.44 6.14 22.19
CA ALA A 146 12.23 5.92 20.76
C ALA A 146 10.88 5.25 20.47
N ALA A 147 10.44 4.35 21.36
CA ALA A 147 9.13 3.73 21.25
C ALA A 147 8.00 4.74 21.50
N ILE A 148 8.12 5.58 22.53
CA ILE A 148 7.17 6.66 22.83
C ILE A 148 7.05 7.60 21.63
N ARG A 149 8.17 8.11 21.12
CA ARG A 149 8.18 9.01 19.95
C ARG A 149 7.53 8.40 18.71
N THR A 150 7.73 7.10 18.49
CA THR A 150 7.08 6.39 17.38
C THR A 150 5.56 6.38 17.53
N ILE A 151 5.06 6.24 18.76
CA ILE A 151 3.63 6.28 19.05
C ILE A 151 3.09 7.71 18.93
N GLU A 152 3.82 8.72 19.40
CA GLU A 152 3.47 10.14 19.23
C GLU A 152 3.35 10.51 17.75
N ASP A 153 4.34 10.15 16.92
CA ASP A 153 4.29 10.37 15.47
C ASP A 153 3.09 9.68 14.81
N ALA A 154 2.69 8.50 15.33
CA ALA A 154 1.50 7.80 14.86
C ALA A 154 0.20 8.50 15.31
N ILE A 155 0.13 9.02 16.53
CA ILE A 155 -0.99 9.83 17.02
C ILE A 155 -1.16 11.07 16.14
N THR A 156 -0.08 11.79 15.83
CA THR A 156 -0.14 12.97 14.95
C THR A 156 -0.73 12.63 13.58
N LYS A 157 -0.35 11.50 12.98
CA LYS A 157 -0.93 11.05 11.70
C LYS A 157 -2.44 10.78 11.81
N VAL A 158 -2.89 10.15 12.90
CA VAL A 158 -4.33 9.93 13.13
C VAL A 158 -5.05 11.26 13.35
N GLN A 159 -4.49 12.19 14.11
CA GLN A 159 -5.05 13.53 14.32
C GLN A 159 -5.15 14.32 13.01
N MET A 160 -4.18 14.21 12.11
CA MET A 160 -4.26 14.83 10.78
C MET A 160 -5.43 14.27 9.95
N ASN A 161 -5.68 12.96 10.03
CA ASN A 161 -6.83 12.33 9.38
C ASN A 161 -8.14 12.81 9.99
N ILE A 162 -8.25 12.88 11.32
CA ILE A 162 -9.41 13.45 12.03
C ILE A 162 -9.69 14.88 11.56
N ALA A 163 -8.67 15.73 11.49
CA ALA A 163 -8.83 17.10 11.03
C ALA A 163 -9.35 17.18 9.59
N ALA A 164 -8.97 16.23 8.72
CA ALA A 164 -9.53 16.13 7.37
C ALA A 164 -11.00 15.71 7.39
N LEU A 165 -11.36 14.69 8.17
CA LEU A 165 -12.73 14.23 8.34
C LEU A 165 -13.67 15.33 8.84
N ILE A 166 -13.24 16.11 9.84
CA ILE A 166 -14.01 17.24 10.38
C ILE A 166 -14.28 18.28 9.29
N ARG A 167 -13.28 18.60 8.45
CA ARG A 167 -13.46 19.55 7.34
C ARG A 167 -14.47 19.03 6.31
N GLU A 168 -14.38 17.76 5.92
CA GLU A 168 -15.33 17.18 4.97
C GLU A 168 -16.74 17.09 5.56
N ASN A 169 -16.88 16.73 6.83
CA ASN A 169 -18.18 16.73 7.52
C ASN A 169 -18.82 18.13 7.52
N GLY A 170 -18.03 19.17 7.79
CA GLY A 170 -18.49 20.55 7.71
C GLY A 170 -19.02 20.93 6.32
N LYS A 171 -18.38 20.46 5.24
CA LYS A 171 -18.88 20.66 3.88
C LYS A 171 -20.20 19.93 3.64
N LEU A 172 -20.31 18.67 4.06
CA LEU A 172 -21.53 17.86 3.91
C LEU A 172 -22.73 18.51 4.62
N ILE A 173 -22.53 18.97 5.86
CA ILE A 173 -23.56 19.69 6.62
C ILE A 173 -23.99 20.97 5.90
N ASN A 174 -23.04 21.75 5.38
CA ASN A 174 -23.36 22.98 4.63
C ASN A 174 -24.14 22.68 3.33
N MET A 175 -23.79 21.61 2.61
CA MET A 175 -24.54 21.17 1.44
C MET A 175 -25.96 20.73 1.79
N GLN A 176 -26.17 20.07 2.93
CA GLN A 176 -27.50 19.72 3.42
C GLN A 176 -28.32 20.95 3.78
N LYS A 177 -27.72 21.93 4.47
CA LYS A 177 -28.38 23.22 4.77
C LYS A 177 -28.81 23.98 3.52
N GLN A 178 -28.07 23.89 2.41
CA GLN A 178 -28.49 24.51 1.15
C GLN A 178 -29.67 23.78 0.49
N LYS A 179 -29.86 22.49 0.77
CA LYS A 179 -31.00 21.70 0.25
C LYS A 179 -32.28 21.90 1.07
N SER A 180 -32.16 22.19 2.36
CA SER A 180 -33.28 22.66 3.19
C SER A 180 -33.32 24.19 3.12
N ASP A 181 -34.18 24.76 2.30
CA ASP A 181 -34.40 26.22 2.19
C ASP A 181 -34.96 26.87 3.47
N GLY A 182 -35.13 26.09 4.54
CA GLY A 182 -35.72 26.52 5.80
C GLY A 182 -37.22 26.76 5.70
N ALA A 183 -37.88 26.42 4.59
CA ALA A 183 -39.32 26.64 4.44
C ALA A 183 -40.12 25.84 5.47
N LEU A 184 -39.65 24.65 5.82
CA LEU A 184 -40.22 23.83 6.89
C LEU A 184 -40.04 24.46 8.28
N ASP A 185 -38.86 25.00 8.58
CA ASP A 185 -38.60 25.70 9.84
C ASP A 185 -39.42 26.99 9.95
N GLN A 186 -39.53 27.75 8.85
CA GLN A 186 -40.39 28.94 8.74
C GLN A 186 -41.86 28.59 8.94
N LEU A 187 -42.32 27.46 8.38
CA LEU A 187 -43.69 26.97 8.57
C LEU A 187 -43.95 26.62 10.04
N VAL A 188 -43.00 25.95 10.70
CA VAL A 188 -43.09 25.64 12.14
C VAL A 188 -43.20 26.93 12.95
N GLU A 189 -42.36 27.94 12.70
CA GLU A 189 -42.45 29.25 13.39
C GLU A 189 -43.79 29.97 13.14
N VAL A 190 -44.34 29.87 11.93
CA VAL A 190 -45.66 30.46 11.62
C VAL A 190 -46.76 29.73 12.39
N LEU A 191 -46.71 28.40 12.45
CA LEU A 191 -47.68 27.58 13.18
C LEU A 191 -47.60 27.80 14.69
N GLU A 192 -46.40 27.93 15.25
CA GLU A 192 -46.19 28.26 16.67
C GLU A 192 -46.78 29.63 17.02
N ARG A 193 -46.52 30.66 16.20
CA ARG A 193 -47.12 31.99 16.36
C ARG A 193 -48.64 31.98 16.27
N ALA A 194 -49.20 31.19 15.35
CA ALA A 194 -50.64 31.02 15.24
C ALA A 194 -51.21 30.35 16.51
N ARG A 195 -50.58 29.28 17.00
CA ARG A 195 -50.98 28.59 18.24
C ARG A 195 -50.97 29.53 19.45
N ALA A 196 -49.92 30.32 19.62
CA ALA A 196 -49.79 31.28 20.71
C ALA A 196 -50.90 32.35 20.70
N LYS A 197 -51.38 32.74 19.50
CA LYS A 197 -52.51 33.67 19.35
C LYS A 197 -53.87 33.08 19.71
N PHE A 198 -54.03 31.76 19.71
CA PHE A 198 -55.30 31.09 20.02
C PHE A 198 -55.31 30.43 21.41
N GLN A 199 -54.20 30.51 22.17
CA GLN A 199 -54.05 29.97 23.52
C GLN A 199 -54.04 31.04 24.63
N GLY A 200 -54.25 32.31 24.29
CA GLY A 200 -54.49 33.43 25.22
C GLY A 200 -55.84 34.06 24.97
#